data_AF-A0A929GE50-F1
#
_entry.id   AF-A0A929GE50-F1
#
_cell.length_a   1.000
_cell.length_b   1.000
_cell.length_c   1.000
_cell.angle_alpha   90.00
_cell.angle_beta   90.00
_cell.angle_gamma   90.00
#
_symmetry.space_group_name_H-M   'P 1'
#
loop_
_entity.id
_entity.type
_entity.pdbx_description
1 polymer ?
#
loop_
_entity_poly.entity_id
_entity_poly.type
_entity_poly.pdbx_seq_one_letter_code
_entity_poly.pdbx_strand_id
1 'polypeptide(L)'
;MLKKPTFSLVVIGALLLLVLAAGACAPAATPEPTTVPPTDVPPPTATPMPDQSEYIAAVEGNMHNTYDLGHGPNTWCTRCHSPQNWDPEAFQGPPPNCFTCKFAHEEEMRVAEGNPFVPEEEWVGVPCETCHHVDENGIVTPGIAWLNPITMDYVEVNTSTELCEKCHVTTTGNAFGSAVSHKVTLGGSAHLNYGGFIGEVPPPSYCADCHDPHTLAPPQCVDCHEGVTTSDTHMMGYNAIMLDKLTCMACHDASGLDVGPPPDDEGGKWVTQETTVGRSGPVTEFVLSHSIVYEVACDRCHFVDNVHGLPVLTADGEVPEPPADD
;
A
#
# COMPACT_ATOMS: atom_id res chain seq x y z
N MET A 1 59.70 55.80 2.81
CA MET A 1 59.47 54.84 1.71
C MET A 1 60.00 53.48 2.13
N LEU A 2 59.14 52.66 2.77
CA LEU A 2 59.49 51.32 3.24
C LEU A 2 59.13 50.31 2.13
N LYS A 3 60.14 49.65 1.55
CA LYS A 3 59.95 48.54 0.60
C LYS A 3 59.38 47.33 1.35
N LYS A 4 58.16 46.92 1.02
CA LYS A 4 57.55 45.66 1.48
C LYS A 4 58.39 44.48 0.96
N PRO A 5 58.81 43.54 1.82
CA PRO A 5 59.49 42.34 1.37
C PRO A 5 58.49 41.21 1.07
N THR A 6 58.70 40.56 -0.07
CA THR A 6 58.68 39.09 -0.24
C THR A 6 57.49 38.29 0.33
N PHE A 7 56.25 38.67 0.00
CA PHE A 7 55.11 37.77 0.22
C PHE A 7 55.09 36.59 -0.79
N SER A 8 55.71 36.77 -1.96
CA SER A 8 55.63 35.80 -3.06
C SER A 8 56.58 34.59 -2.94
N LEU A 9 57.71 34.72 -2.22
CA LEU A 9 58.70 33.65 -2.10
C LEU A 9 58.34 32.62 -1.02
N VAL A 10 57.64 33.04 0.03
CA VAL A 10 57.21 32.15 1.12
C VAL A 10 56.11 31.19 0.64
N VAL A 11 55.18 31.67 -0.19
CA VAL A 11 54.08 30.86 -0.73
C VAL A 11 54.60 29.82 -1.74
N ILE A 12 55.57 30.20 -2.58
CA ILE A 12 56.17 29.27 -3.55
C ILE A 12 57.00 28.20 -2.83
N GLY A 13 57.73 28.57 -1.76
CA GLY A 13 58.46 27.62 -0.93
C GLY A 13 57.56 26.61 -0.22
N ALA A 14 56.41 27.06 0.29
CA ALA A 14 55.44 26.19 0.96
C ALA A 14 54.77 25.20 -0.01
N LEU A 15 54.44 25.64 -1.24
CA LEU A 15 53.88 24.77 -2.27
C LEU A 15 54.87 23.70 -2.76
N LEU A 16 56.15 24.04 -2.89
CA LEU A 16 57.20 23.09 -3.29
C LEU A 16 57.45 22.01 -2.23
N LEU A 17 57.37 22.37 -0.93
CA LEU A 17 57.47 21.42 0.17
C LEU A 17 56.27 20.46 0.23
N LEU A 18 55.06 20.94 -0.11
CA LEU A 18 53.86 20.10 -0.15
C LEU A 18 53.90 19.05 -1.28
N VAL A 19 54.45 19.42 -2.45
CA VAL A 19 54.61 18.50 -3.59
C VAL A 19 55.67 17.44 -3.31
N LEU A 20 56.74 17.77 -2.58
CA LEU A 20 57.75 16.79 -2.16
C LEU A 20 57.24 15.80 -1.11
N ALA A 21 56.29 16.20 -0.26
CA ALA A 21 55.69 15.31 0.74
C ALA A 21 54.72 14.27 0.14
N ALA A 22 54.08 14.57 -1.00
CA ALA A 22 53.14 13.66 -1.65
C ALA A 22 53.81 12.56 -2.52
N GLY A 23 55.11 12.69 -2.83
CA GLY A 23 55.84 11.75 -3.70
C GLY A 23 56.51 10.57 -2.99
N ALA A 24 56.49 10.50 -1.66
CA ALA A 24 57.26 9.50 -0.89
C ALA A 24 56.52 8.20 -0.57
N CYS A 25 55.24 8.08 -0.94
CA CYS A 25 54.47 6.84 -0.79
C CYS A 25 54.25 6.17 -2.15
N ALA A 26 55.33 5.74 -2.80
CA ALA A 26 55.21 4.73 -3.84
C ALA A 26 54.96 3.38 -3.16
N PRO A 27 53.84 2.67 -3.44
CA PRO A 27 53.61 1.34 -2.90
C PRO A 27 54.73 0.40 -3.36
N ALA A 28 55.20 -0.45 -2.44
CA ALA A 28 56.18 -1.48 -2.76
C ALA A 28 55.67 -2.35 -3.92
N ALA A 29 56.57 -2.72 -4.84
CA ALA A 29 56.23 -3.56 -5.98
C ALA A 29 55.55 -4.85 -5.49
N THR A 30 54.28 -5.02 -5.86
CA THR A 30 53.53 -6.26 -5.63
C THR A 30 54.29 -7.39 -6.33
N PRO A 31 54.67 -8.48 -5.63
CA PRO A 31 55.31 -9.61 -6.27
C PRO A 31 54.41 -10.15 -7.39
N GLU A 32 55.01 -10.48 -8.54
CA GLU A 32 54.28 -11.10 -9.64
C GLU A 32 53.55 -12.34 -9.13
N PRO A 33 52.23 -12.47 -9.40
CA PRO A 33 51.49 -13.64 -8.98
C PRO A 33 52.06 -14.86 -9.67
N THR A 34 52.53 -15.83 -8.87
CA THR A 34 52.90 -17.16 -9.35
C THR A 34 51.69 -17.75 -10.06
N THR A 35 51.76 -17.89 -11.39
CA THR A 35 50.71 -18.48 -12.21
C THR A 35 50.63 -19.97 -11.89
N VAL A 36 49.74 -20.32 -10.96
CA VAL A 36 49.31 -21.70 -10.77
C VAL A 36 48.48 -22.07 -12.00
N PRO A 37 48.77 -23.19 -12.70
CA PRO A 37 47.94 -23.63 -13.81
C PRO A 37 46.48 -23.79 -13.33
N PRO A 38 45.49 -23.34 -14.13
CA PRO A 38 44.09 -23.46 -13.75
C PRO A 38 43.79 -24.92 -13.45
N THR A 39 43.44 -25.19 -12.19
CA THR A 39 42.81 -26.45 -11.84
C THR A 39 41.44 -26.41 -12.49
N ASP A 40 41.09 -27.43 -13.28
CA ASP A 40 39.77 -27.56 -13.89
C ASP A 40 38.72 -27.54 -12.77
N VAL A 41 38.14 -26.36 -12.53
CA VAL A 41 37.00 -26.22 -11.64
C VAL A 41 35.86 -26.90 -12.39
N PRO A 42 35.28 -27.99 -11.85
CA PRO A 42 34.11 -28.60 -12.48
C PRO A 42 33.07 -27.50 -12.67
N PRO A 43 32.38 -27.44 -13.84
CA PRO A 43 31.39 -26.42 -14.10
C PRO A 43 30.41 -26.39 -12.92
N PRO A 44 30.04 -25.19 -12.42
CA PRO A 44 29.13 -25.08 -11.31
C PRO A 44 27.89 -25.91 -11.64
N THR A 45 27.59 -26.89 -10.78
CA THR A 45 26.39 -27.68 -10.90
C THR A 45 25.21 -26.71 -10.89
N ALA A 46 24.43 -26.70 -11.97
CA ALA A 46 23.26 -25.85 -12.10
C ALA A 46 22.39 -26.04 -10.85
N THR A 47 22.20 -24.97 -10.08
CA THR A 47 21.24 -25.00 -8.97
C THR A 47 19.86 -25.18 -9.60
N PRO A 48 19.05 -26.15 -9.14
CA PRO A 48 17.68 -26.29 -9.62
C PRO A 48 16.95 -24.96 -9.46
N MET A 49 16.17 -24.58 -10.46
CA MET A 49 15.35 -23.37 -10.38
C MET A 49 14.41 -23.47 -9.17
N PRO A 50 14.24 -22.40 -8.39
CA PRO A 50 13.24 -22.37 -7.33
C PRO A 50 11.84 -22.67 -7.89
N ASP A 51 11.08 -23.47 -7.16
CA ASP A 51 9.66 -23.66 -7.47
C ASP A 51 8.87 -22.42 -7.03
N GLN A 52 8.19 -21.77 -7.98
CA GLN A 52 7.39 -20.57 -7.78
C GLN A 52 5.88 -20.84 -7.97
N SER A 53 5.49 -22.10 -8.18
CA SER A 53 4.14 -22.48 -8.59
C SER A 53 3.05 -22.02 -7.61
N GLU A 54 3.33 -22.03 -6.30
CA GLU A 54 2.41 -21.54 -5.26
C GLU A 54 2.12 -20.04 -5.41
N TYR A 55 3.14 -19.21 -5.63
CA TYR A 55 2.97 -17.76 -5.78
C TYR A 55 2.28 -17.40 -7.08
N ILE A 56 2.60 -18.11 -8.17
CA ILE A 56 1.93 -17.94 -9.45
C ILE A 56 0.43 -18.22 -9.29
N ALA A 57 0.07 -19.35 -8.68
CA ALA A 57 -1.33 -19.70 -8.45
C ALA A 57 -2.06 -18.69 -7.53
N ALA A 58 -1.38 -18.17 -6.50
CA ALA A 58 -1.92 -17.15 -5.62
C ALA A 58 -2.21 -15.83 -6.37
N VAL A 59 -1.27 -15.39 -7.21
CA VAL A 59 -1.38 -14.14 -7.98
C VAL A 59 -2.45 -14.26 -9.06
N GLU A 60 -2.46 -15.35 -9.83
CA GLU A 60 -3.47 -15.59 -10.90
C GLU A 60 -4.90 -15.58 -10.35
N GLY A 61 -5.11 -16.01 -9.11
CA GLY A 61 -6.42 -16.06 -8.46
C GLY A 61 -6.86 -14.77 -7.75
N ASN A 62 -6.02 -13.74 -7.71
CA ASN A 62 -6.28 -12.55 -6.88
C ASN A 62 -6.95 -11.38 -7.66
N MET A 63 -7.31 -10.34 -6.92
CA MET A 63 -7.99 -9.15 -7.46
C MET A 63 -7.12 -8.31 -8.40
N HIS A 64 -5.79 -8.42 -8.37
CA HIS A 64 -4.90 -7.72 -9.29
C HIS A 64 -4.87 -8.34 -10.71
N ASN A 65 -5.35 -9.57 -10.89
CA ASN A 65 -5.42 -10.24 -12.20
C ASN A 65 -6.85 -10.46 -12.70
N THR A 66 -7.85 -9.99 -11.97
CA THR A 66 -9.25 -10.12 -12.36
C THR A 66 -9.57 -9.17 -13.53
N TYR A 67 -10.13 -9.72 -14.60
CA TYR A 67 -10.67 -8.93 -15.72
C TYR A 67 -12.12 -8.54 -15.47
N ASP A 68 -12.45 -7.25 -15.64
CA ASP A 68 -13.82 -6.74 -15.45
C ASP A 68 -14.12 -5.54 -16.36
N LEU A 69 -15.21 -5.64 -17.12
CA LEU A 69 -15.72 -4.58 -18.01
C LEU A 69 -16.12 -3.30 -17.27
N GLY A 70 -16.52 -3.39 -16.00
CA GLY A 70 -16.88 -2.27 -15.14
C GLY A 70 -15.68 -1.50 -14.59
N HIS A 71 -14.53 -2.16 -14.47
CA HIS A 71 -13.28 -1.56 -13.98
C HIS A 71 -12.48 -0.83 -15.08
N GLY A 72 -13.06 -0.70 -16.28
CA GLY A 72 -12.47 0.05 -17.39
C GLY A 72 -11.31 -0.69 -18.03
N PRO A 73 -11.57 -1.77 -18.79
CA PRO A 73 -10.54 -2.49 -19.53
C PRO A 73 -10.09 -1.66 -20.74
N ASN A 74 -9.32 -0.61 -20.48
CA ASN A 74 -8.87 0.34 -21.48
C ASN A 74 -7.45 0.81 -21.19
N THR A 75 -6.77 1.29 -22.22
CA THR A 75 -5.35 1.64 -22.11
C THR A 75 -5.02 2.82 -21.19
N TRP A 76 -6.01 3.53 -20.63
CA TRP A 76 -5.80 4.54 -19.59
C TRP A 76 -5.88 3.93 -18.18
N CYS A 77 -6.95 3.17 -17.90
CA CYS A 77 -7.20 2.55 -16.60
C CYS A 77 -6.24 1.38 -16.32
N THR A 78 -5.71 0.74 -17.36
CA THR A 78 -4.69 -0.31 -17.27
C THR A 78 -3.43 0.14 -16.55
N ARG A 79 -3.16 1.45 -16.44
CA ARG A 79 -2.08 1.98 -15.57
C ARG A 79 -2.00 1.30 -14.20
N CYS A 80 -3.15 1.00 -13.60
CA CYS A 80 -3.24 0.41 -12.27
C CYS A 80 -3.66 -1.06 -12.28
N HIS A 81 -4.47 -1.48 -13.25
CA HIS A 81 -5.09 -2.81 -13.28
C HIS A 81 -4.40 -3.79 -14.23
N SER A 82 -3.70 -3.27 -15.24
CA SER A 82 -2.78 -4.07 -16.05
C SER A 82 -1.65 -3.22 -16.63
N PRO A 83 -0.64 -2.85 -15.83
CA PRO A 83 0.30 -1.77 -16.18
C PRO A 83 1.05 -1.99 -17.50
N GLN A 84 1.21 -3.23 -17.95
CA GLN A 84 1.84 -3.53 -19.25
C GLN A 84 0.95 -3.24 -20.46
N ASN A 85 -0.37 -3.17 -20.27
CA ASN A 85 -1.31 -2.68 -21.28
C ASN A 85 -1.52 -1.16 -21.20
N TRP A 86 -0.76 -0.43 -20.38
CA TRP A 86 -0.90 1.01 -20.23
C TRP A 86 -0.33 1.77 -21.44
N ASP A 87 -1.14 2.67 -21.98
CA ASP A 87 -0.71 3.64 -22.97
C ASP A 87 -0.56 5.02 -22.30
N PRO A 88 0.67 5.55 -22.15
CA PRO A 88 0.88 6.87 -21.55
C PRO A 88 0.36 8.02 -22.42
N GLU A 89 0.06 7.78 -23.70
CA GLU A 89 -0.56 8.75 -24.60
C GLU A 89 -2.10 8.71 -24.56
N ALA A 90 -2.69 7.74 -23.85
CA ALA A 90 -4.13 7.67 -23.70
C ALA A 90 -4.68 8.96 -23.05
N PHE A 91 -5.92 9.31 -23.38
CA PHE A 91 -6.59 10.50 -22.87
C PHE A 91 -8.11 10.29 -22.74
N GLN A 92 -8.75 11.12 -21.93
CA GLN A 92 -10.20 11.10 -21.76
C GLN A 92 -10.91 11.59 -23.03
N GLY A 93 -11.85 10.80 -23.55
CA GLY A 93 -12.68 11.20 -24.69
C GLY A 93 -13.67 12.32 -24.35
N PRO A 94 -14.27 12.96 -25.37
CA PRO A 94 -15.32 13.94 -25.13
C PRO A 94 -16.60 13.26 -24.60
N PRO A 95 -17.43 13.97 -23.80
CA PRO A 95 -18.76 13.48 -23.45
C PRO A 95 -19.57 13.09 -24.71
N PRO A 96 -20.35 11.99 -24.66
CA PRO A 96 -20.66 11.15 -23.49
C PRO A 96 -19.67 10.00 -23.24
N ASN A 97 -18.62 9.84 -24.05
CA ASN A 97 -17.68 8.72 -24.02
C ASN A 97 -16.34 9.15 -23.40
N CYS A 98 -16.39 9.56 -22.13
CA CYS A 98 -15.21 10.01 -21.39
C CYS A 98 -14.15 8.89 -21.26
N PHE A 99 -14.61 7.69 -20.89
CA PHE A 99 -13.77 6.51 -20.69
C PHE A 99 -14.40 5.31 -21.36
N THR A 100 -13.56 4.38 -21.79
CA THR A 100 -13.97 3.08 -22.30
C THR A 100 -14.29 2.17 -21.11
N CYS A 101 -15.56 2.06 -20.76
CA CYS A 101 -16.04 1.21 -19.68
C CYS A 101 -17.52 0.85 -19.87
N LYS A 102 -17.96 -0.21 -19.19
CA LYS A 102 -19.37 -0.59 -19.11
C LYS A 102 -19.95 -0.16 -17.77
N PHE A 103 -20.82 0.85 -17.78
CA PHE A 103 -21.56 1.23 -16.58
C PHE A 103 -22.64 0.18 -16.26
N ALA A 104 -22.89 -0.06 -14.97
CA ALA A 104 -23.83 -1.10 -14.52
C ALA A 104 -25.26 -0.97 -15.07
N HIS A 105 -25.69 0.25 -15.42
CA HIS A 105 -27.02 0.54 -15.96
C HIS A 105 -27.08 0.48 -17.49
N GLU A 106 -25.97 0.16 -18.16
CA GLU A 106 -25.86 0.13 -19.62
C GLU A 106 -25.68 -1.30 -20.13
N GLU A 107 -26.33 -1.61 -21.25
CA GLU A 107 -26.23 -2.94 -21.88
C GLU A 107 -24.89 -3.10 -22.61
N GLU A 108 -24.48 -2.04 -23.30
CA GLU A 108 -23.26 -1.98 -24.11
C GLU A 108 -22.16 -1.17 -23.42
N MET A 109 -20.91 -1.53 -23.72
CA MET A 109 -19.74 -0.78 -23.29
C MET A 109 -19.59 0.48 -24.13
N ARG A 110 -19.25 1.60 -23.50
CA ARG A 110 -18.83 2.79 -24.23
C ARG A 110 -17.37 2.63 -24.63
N VAL A 111 -17.03 3.07 -25.84
CA VAL A 111 -15.64 3.13 -26.31
C VAL A 111 -15.28 4.58 -26.59
N ALA A 112 -14.26 5.08 -25.89
CA ALA A 112 -13.71 6.40 -26.06
C ALA A 112 -12.57 6.38 -27.09
N GLU A 113 -12.48 7.42 -27.91
CA GLU A 113 -11.46 7.56 -28.96
C GLU A 113 -10.03 7.57 -28.41
N GLY A 114 -9.81 8.16 -27.24
CA GLY A 114 -8.49 8.37 -26.64
C GLY A 114 -8.00 7.29 -25.68
N ASN A 115 -8.81 6.28 -25.37
CA ASN A 115 -8.40 5.17 -24.50
C ASN A 115 -9.03 3.87 -25.01
N PRO A 116 -8.40 3.21 -26.00
CA PRO A 116 -8.97 2.01 -26.61
C PRO A 116 -9.22 0.89 -25.61
N PHE A 117 -10.22 0.07 -25.93
CA PHE A 117 -10.55 -1.15 -25.20
C PHE A 117 -9.40 -2.16 -25.27
N VAL A 118 -9.11 -2.81 -24.14
CA VAL A 118 -8.17 -3.93 -24.03
C VAL A 118 -9.01 -5.20 -23.81
N PRO A 119 -9.04 -6.13 -24.76
CA PRO A 119 -9.83 -7.35 -24.62
C PRO A 119 -9.22 -8.29 -23.57
N GLU A 120 -10.03 -9.20 -23.03
CA GLU A 120 -9.61 -10.13 -21.96
C GLU A 120 -8.41 -10.99 -22.37
N GLU A 121 -8.35 -11.42 -23.63
CA GLU A 121 -7.22 -12.18 -24.17
C GLU A 121 -5.89 -11.41 -24.24
N GLU A 122 -5.94 -10.07 -24.17
CA GLU A 122 -4.76 -9.20 -24.13
C GLU A 122 -4.47 -8.67 -22.73
N TRP A 123 -5.34 -8.96 -21.75
CA TRP A 123 -5.21 -8.50 -20.37
C TRP A 123 -4.11 -9.26 -19.65
N VAL A 124 -3.06 -8.53 -19.24
CA VAL A 124 -1.90 -9.12 -18.56
C VAL A 124 -2.06 -9.13 -17.03
N GLY A 125 -3.00 -8.34 -16.50
CA GLY A 125 -3.12 -8.08 -15.06
C GLY A 125 -1.85 -7.46 -14.47
N VAL A 126 -1.54 -7.79 -13.22
CA VAL A 126 -0.33 -7.34 -12.51
C VAL A 126 0.60 -8.54 -12.32
N PRO A 127 1.49 -8.84 -13.29
CA PRO A 127 2.37 -9.99 -13.22
C PRO A 127 3.55 -9.74 -12.27
N CYS A 128 4.29 -10.81 -11.94
CA CYS A 128 5.39 -10.80 -10.97
C CYS A 128 6.42 -9.69 -11.23
N GLU A 129 6.78 -9.49 -12.50
CA GLU A 129 7.76 -8.48 -12.92
C GLU A 129 7.32 -7.05 -12.60
N THR A 130 6.03 -6.81 -12.37
CA THR A 130 5.56 -5.49 -11.94
C THR A 130 6.09 -5.11 -10.57
N CYS A 131 6.22 -6.10 -9.68
CA CYS A 131 6.53 -5.94 -8.25
C CYS A 131 7.91 -6.48 -7.86
N HIS A 132 8.52 -7.28 -8.74
CA HIS A 132 9.80 -7.93 -8.50
C HIS A 132 10.68 -7.86 -9.72
N HIS A 133 12.00 -7.88 -9.51
CA HIS A 133 12.92 -8.13 -10.59
C HIS A 133 12.86 -9.60 -11.02
N VAL A 134 12.56 -9.85 -12.29
CA VAL A 134 12.53 -11.18 -12.90
C VAL A 134 13.75 -11.34 -13.81
N ASP A 135 14.48 -12.43 -13.65
CA ASP A 135 15.67 -12.70 -14.46
C ASP A 135 15.33 -13.22 -15.87
N GLU A 136 16.36 -13.42 -16.69
CA GLU A 136 16.23 -13.89 -18.08
C GLU A 136 15.53 -15.26 -18.23
N ASN A 137 15.47 -16.04 -17.15
CA ASN A 137 14.82 -17.36 -17.12
C ASN A 137 13.39 -17.30 -16.57
N GLY A 138 12.86 -16.11 -16.26
CA GLY A 138 11.54 -15.95 -15.65
C GLY A 138 11.54 -16.21 -14.14
N ILE A 139 12.71 -16.15 -13.47
CA ILE A 139 12.82 -16.39 -12.04
C ILE A 139 12.77 -15.06 -11.28
N VAL A 140 11.83 -14.95 -10.33
CA VAL A 140 11.75 -13.81 -9.41
C VAL A 140 12.98 -13.81 -8.51
N THR A 141 13.67 -12.68 -8.48
CA THR A 141 14.80 -12.45 -7.57
C THR A 141 14.31 -11.96 -6.20
N PRO A 142 15.05 -12.23 -5.11
CA PRO A 142 14.67 -11.73 -3.79
C PRO A 142 14.67 -10.20 -3.73
N GLY A 143 13.63 -9.63 -3.11
CA GLY A 143 13.44 -8.19 -2.96
C GLY A 143 12.26 -7.66 -3.77
N ILE A 144 11.94 -6.39 -3.58
CA ILE A 144 10.85 -5.70 -4.29
C ILE A 144 11.42 -4.62 -5.22
N ALA A 145 10.76 -4.44 -6.36
CA ALA A 145 11.09 -3.43 -7.35
C ALA A 145 9.81 -3.00 -8.07
N TRP A 146 9.80 -1.81 -8.66
CA TRP A 146 8.72 -1.38 -9.53
C TRP A 146 9.18 -1.40 -10.97
N LEU A 147 8.57 -2.23 -11.82
CA LEU A 147 8.79 -2.11 -13.27
C LEU A 147 8.03 -0.90 -13.77
N ASN A 148 8.75 0.14 -14.19
CA ASN A 148 8.12 1.32 -14.76
C ASN A 148 7.51 0.98 -16.12
N PRO A 149 6.17 1.02 -16.28
CA PRO A 149 5.51 0.62 -17.53
C PRO A 149 5.79 1.54 -18.72
N ILE A 150 6.38 2.72 -18.52
CA ILE A 150 6.78 3.62 -19.62
C ILE A 150 8.19 3.28 -20.11
N THR A 151 9.14 3.16 -19.18
CA THR A 151 10.55 2.99 -19.55
C THR A 151 10.93 1.52 -19.68
N MET A 152 10.12 0.62 -19.11
CA MET A 152 10.40 -0.81 -18.94
C MET A 152 11.68 -1.07 -18.14
N ASP A 153 12.08 -0.10 -17.31
CA ASP A 153 13.18 -0.24 -16.37
C ASP A 153 12.67 -0.47 -14.95
N TYR A 154 13.41 -1.26 -14.19
CA TYR A 154 13.18 -1.43 -12.77
C TYR A 154 13.59 -0.18 -11.99
N VAL A 155 12.69 0.26 -11.11
CA VAL A 155 12.91 1.32 -10.14
C VAL A 155 12.96 0.68 -8.75
N GLU A 156 14.02 0.97 -8.01
CA GLU A 156 14.13 0.52 -6.62
C GLU A 156 13.03 1.16 -5.76
N VAL A 157 12.46 0.36 -4.87
CA VAL A 157 11.49 0.78 -3.85
C VAL A 157 11.91 0.19 -2.52
N ASN A 158 11.71 0.95 -1.44
CA ASN A 158 12.26 0.59 -0.13
C ASN A 158 11.27 -0.16 0.76
N THR A 159 9.96 -0.01 0.49
CA THR A 159 8.90 -0.60 1.31
C THR A 159 7.77 -1.11 0.42
N SER A 160 6.99 -2.08 0.92
CA SER A 160 5.79 -2.53 0.22
C SER A 160 4.79 -1.40 0.03
N THR A 161 4.67 -0.48 0.98
CA THR A 161 3.82 0.72 0.83
C THR A 161 4.28 1.60 -0.32
N GLU A 162 5.58 1.86 -0.49
CA GLU A 162 6.10 2.63 -1.63
C GLU A 162 5.77 1.96 -2.97
N LEU A 163 5.81 0.62 -3.01
CA LEU A 163 5.43 -0.15 -4.19
C LEU A 163 3.92 -0.09 -4.46
N CYS A 164 3.09 -0.34 -3.45
CA CYS A 164 1.62 -0.29 -3.56
C CYS A 164 1.14 1.11 -4.01
N GLU A 165 1.77 2.17 -3.50
CA GLU A 165 1.49 3.56 -3.88
C GLU A 165 1.89 3.91 -5.33
N LYS A 166 2.47 2.99 -6.11
CA LYS A 166 2.60 3.19 -7.57
C LYS A 166 1.25 3.09 -8.28
N CYS A 167 0.31 2.31 -7.74
CA CYS A 167 -1.04 2.12 -8.27
C CYS A 167 -2.14 2.68 -7.34
N HIS A 168 -2.01 2.53 -6.02
CA HIS A 168 -2.97 3.02 -5.03
C HIS A 168 -2.78 4.51 -4.75
N VAL A 169 -3.24 5.34 -5.69
CA VAL A 169 -3.07 6.80 -5.63
C VAL A 169 -4.40 7.54 -5.77
N THR A 170 -4.41 8.78 -5.31
CA THR A 170 -5.47 9.74 -5.63
C THR A 170 -4.95 10.64 -6.75
N THR A 171 -5.60 10.57 -7.91
CA THR A 171 -5.25 11.38 -9.09
C THR A 171 -6.20 12.55 -9.31
N THR A 172 -7.14 12.78 -8.38
CA THR A 172 -8.09 13.89 -8.46
C THR A 172 -7.38 15.25 -8.57
N GLY A 173 -7.95 16.17 -9.37
CA GLY A 173 -7.40 17.51 -9.55
C GLY A 173 -6.24 17.61 -10.56
N ASN A 174 -5.99 16.57 -11.35
CA ASN A 174 -5.01 16.64 -12.44
C ASN A 174 -5.53 17.44 -13.65
N ALA A 175 -4.60 17.90 -14.49
CA ALA A 175 -4.90 18.69 -15.69
C ALA A 175 -5.75 17.96 -16.75
N PHE A 176 -5.89 16.64 -16.62
CA PHE A 176 -6.65 15.78 -17.53
C PHE A 176 -8.08 15.51 -17.03
N GLY A 177 -8.47 16.06 -15.88
CA GLY A 177 -9.84 15.93 -15.34
C GLY A 177 -10.21 14.51 -14.89
N SER A 178 -9.26 13.58 -14.88
CA SER A 178 -9.50 12.24 -14.34
C SER A 178 -9.40 12.27 -12.82
N ALA A 179 -10.27 11.52 -12.16
CA ALA A 179 -10.34 11.45 -10.71
C ALA A 179 -10.57 10.00 -10.30
N VAL A 180 -9.48 9.25 -10.09
CA VAL A 180 -9.53 8.06 -9.23
C VAL A 180 -9.04 8.49 -7.85
N SER A 181 -9.87 8.27 -6.84
CA SER A 181 -9.48 8.37 -5.44
C SER A 181 -9.29 6.96 -4.92
N HIS A 182 -8.06 6.46 -5.05
CA HIS A 182 -7.73 5.07 -4.71
C HIS A 182 -6.53 4.99 -3.75
N LYS A 183 -6.09 6.13 -3.19
CA LYS A 183 -5.06 6.14 -2.16
C LYS A 183 -5.59 5.51 -0.89
N VAL A 184 -4.90 4.46 -0.45
CA VAL A 184 -5.07 3.91 0.89
C VAL A 184 -4.13 4.68 1.82
N THR A 185 -4.69 5.29 2.86
CA THR A 185 -3.89 5.96 3.90
C THR A 185 -3.93 5.10 5.15
N LEU A 186 -2.76 4.61 5.57
CA LEU A 186 -2.61 3.99 6.88
C LEU A 186 -2.74 5.09 7.94
N GLY A 187 -3.89 5.10 8.62
CA GLY A 187 -4.27 6.15 9.57
C GLY A 187 -4.51 5.63 10.98
N GLY A 188 -4.96 6.49 11.87
CA GLY A 188 -5.28 6.11 13.25
C GLY A 188 -4.07 5.92 14.17
N SER A 189 -4.34 5.73 15.46
CA SER A 189 -3.30 5.65 16.48
C SER A 189 -2.44 4.39 16.37
N ALA A 190 -2.94 3.34 15.72
CA ALA A 190 -2.23 2.06 15.57
C ALA A 190 -1.03 2.16 14.62
N HIS A 191 -1.11 2.99 13.57
CA HIS A 191 -0.03 3.18 12.61
C HIS A 191 0.80 4.43 12.89
N LEU A 192 0.18 5.50 13.40
CA LEU A 192 0.81 6.84 13.47
C LEU A 192 1.62 7.10 14.75
N ASN A 193 1.82 6.09 15.62
CA ASN A 193 2.63 6.18 16.84
C ASN A 193 2.24 7.33 17.81
N TYR A 194 1.01 7.87 17.71
CA TYR A 194 0.56 8.96 18.60
C TYR A 194 0.36 8.50 20.05
N GLY A 195 0.05 7.22 20.27
CA GLY A 195 -0.18 6.64 21.60
C GLY A 195 1.03 5.94 22.23
N GLY A 196 2.17 5.85 21.52
CA GLY A 196 3.27 4.96 21.90
C GLY A 196 2.95 3.47 21.67
N PHE A 197 3.98 2.64 21.57
CA PHE A 197 3.80 1.20 21.41
C PHE A 197 3.34 0.57 22.72
N ILE A 198 2.29 -0.27 22.66
CA ILE A 198 1.93 -1.14 23.79
C ILE A 198 2.92 -2.30 23.80
N GLY A 199 4.02 -2.18 24.57
CA GLY A 199 5.04 -3.21 24.72
C GLY A 199 6.27 -3.04 23.81
N GLU A 200 6.92 -4.16 23.45
CA GLU A 200 8.17 -4.20 22.67
C GLU A 200 7.99 -4.54 21.18
N VAL A 201 6.77 -4.89 20.74
CA VAL A 201 6.50 -5.28 19.35
C VAL A 201 6.09 -4.03 18.55
N PRO A 202 6.82 -3.67 17.48
CA PRO A 202 6.42 -2.56 16.62
C PRO A 202 5.10 -2.88 15.90
N PRO A 203 4.20 -1.90 15.72
CA PRO A 203 2.94 -2.10 15.05
C PRO A 203 3.16 -2.34 13.55
N PRO A 204 2.18 -2.97 12.88
CA PRO A 204 2.12 -3.00 11.43
C PRO A 204 2.28 -1.57 10.90
N SER A 205 3.26 -1.35 10.04
CA SER A 205 3.64 -0.05 9.51
C SER A 205 3.55 0.00 7.98
N TYR A 206 3.50 -1.17 7.34
CA TYR A 206 3.43 -1.32 5.90
C TYR A 206 2.24 -2.16 5.47
N CYS A 207 1.84 -2.00 4.20
CA CYS A 207 0.69 -2.70 3.63
C CYS A 207 0.86 -4.22 3.74
N ALA A 208 2.07 -4.73 3.50
CA ALA A 208 2.38 -6.15 3.55
C ALA A 208 2.47 -6.73 4.97
N ASP A 209 2.42 -5.90 6.02
CA ASP A 209 2.38 -6.39 7.40
C ASP A 209 0.98 -6.95 7.74
N CYS A 210 -0.05 -6.52 7.00
CA CYS A 210 -1.44 -6.94 7.16
C CYS A 210 -2.06 -7.48 5.87
N HIS A 211 -1.31 -7.67 4.80
CA HIS A 211 -1.80 -8.32 3.59
C HIS A 211 -0.67 -9.15 3.01
N ASP A 212 -0.98 -10.39 2.64
CA ASP A 212 -0.07 -11.10 1.75
C ASP A 212 -0.18 -10.47 0.35
N PRO A 213 0.91 -9.92 -0.22
CA PRO A 213 0.86 -9.25 -1.52
C PRO A 213 0.54 -10.18 -2.69
N HIS A 214 0.68 -11.50 -2.53
CA HIS A 214 0.35 -12.48 -3.58
C HIS A 214 -1.10 -12.92 -3.54
N THR A 215 -1.67 -13.15 -2.36
CA THR A 215 -3.09 -13.55 -2.22
C THR A 215 -4.02 -12.36 -2.02
N LEU A 216 -3.48 -11.20 -1.60
CA LEU A 216 -4.17 -10.00 -1.15
C LEU A 216 -5.04 -10.19 0.10
N ALA A 217 -5.08 -11.40 0.65
CA ALA A 217 -5.86 -11.72 1.83
C ALA A 217 -5.20 -11.09 3.07
N PRO A 218 -5.95 -10.31 3.87
CA PRO A 218 -5.46 -9.85 5.16
C PRO A 218 -5.51 -10.96 6.20
N PRO A 219 -4.53 -11.06 7.13
CA PRO A 219 -4.74 -11.80 8.35
C PRO A 219 -5.89 -11.15 9.11
N GLN A 220 -6.64 -11.97 9.84
CA GLN A 220 -7.66 -11.50 10.75
C GLN A 220 -7.01 -10.93 12.01
N CYS A 221 -7.71 -10.02 12.70
CA CYS A 221 -7.18 -9.40 13.92
C CYS A 221 -6.72 -10.45 14.94
N VAL A 222 -7.46 -11.57 15.04
CA VAL A 222 -7.18 -12.68 15.96
C VAL A 222 -5.95 -13.51 15.60
N ASP A 223 -5.46 -13.42 14.36
CA ASP A 223 -4.26 -14.14 13.92
C ASP A 223 -3.00 -13.53 14.56
N CYS A 224 -3.03 -12.23 14.88
CA CYS A 224 -1.95 -11.55 15.61
C CYS A 224 -2.32 -11.29 17.09
N HIS A 225 -3.60 -11.10 17.40
CA HIS A 225 -4.09 -10.84 18.75
C HIS A 225 -4.69 -12.10 19.38
N GLU A 226 -3.85 -13.09 19.63
CA GLU A 226 -4.28 -14.36 20.22
C GLU A 226 -4.97 -14.14 21.59
N GLY A 227 -6.13 -14.78 21.79
CA GLY A 227 -6.87 -14.73 23.05
C GLY A 227 -7.68 -13.46 23.30
N VAL A 228 -7.63 -12.46 22.39
CA VAL A 228 -8.37 -11.20 22.54
C VAL A 228 -9.89 -11.41 22.66
N THR A 229 -10.42 -12.40 21.94
CA THR A 229 -11.85 -12.77 21.95
C THR A 229 -12.33 -13.45 23.23
N THR A 230 -11.38 -13.85 24.09
CA THR A 230 -11.65 -14.51 25.37
C THR A 230 -11.17 -13.69 26.57
N SER A 231 -10.62 -12.51 26.33
CA SER A 231 -10.09 -11.65 27.39
C SER A 231 -11.20 -10.97 28.18
N ASP A 232 -11.21 -11.12 29.51
CA ASP A 232 -12.19 -10.46 30.38
C ASP A 232 -12.00 -8.93 30.46
N THR A 233 -10.84 -8.42 30.07
CA THR A 233 -10.55 -6.98 30.04
C THR A 233 -10.87 -6.33 28.70
N HIS A 234 -10.84 -7.10 27.61
CA HIS A 234 -11.23 -6.62 26.29
C HIS A 234 -12.76 -6.57 26.19
N MET A 235 -13.29 -5.53 25.54
CA MET A 235 -14.73 -5.26 25.44
C MET A 235 -15.45 -5.31 26.81
N MET A 236 -14.73 -5.00 27.90
CA MET A 236 -15.21 -5.08 29.29
C MET A 236 -15.85 -6.43 29.65
N GLY A 237 -15.36 -7.52 29.06
CA GLY A 237 -15.88 -8.86 29.29
C GLY A 237 -17.16 -9.20 28.51
N TYR A 238 -17.71 -8.27 27.72
CA TYR A 238 -18.90 -8.50 26.88
C TYR A 238 -18.60 -9.25 25.56
N ASN A 239 -17.49 -10.00 25.50
CA ASN A 239 -16.99 -10.68 24.30
C ASN A 239 -18.08 -11.42 23.52
N ALA A 240 -18.90 -12.24 24.20
CA ALA A 240 -19.92 -13.05 23.54
C ALA A 240 -20.99 -12.22 22.82
N ILE A 241 -21.38 -11.08 23.39
CA ILE A 241 -22.39 -10.19 22.81
C ILE A 241 -21.77 -9.36 21.68
N MET A 242 -20.61 -8.76 21.96
CA MET A 242 -19.95 -7.89 20.99
C MET A 242 -19.49 -8.66 19.76
N LEU A 243 -18.91 -9.85 19.91
CA LEU A 243 -18.49 -10.67 18.78
C LEU A 243 -19.68 -11.24 18.00
N ASP A 244 -20.87 -11.38 18.58
CA ASP A 244 -22.08 -11.76 17.84
C ASP A 244 -22.59 -10.60 16.96
N LYS A 245 -22.41 -9.36 17.41
CA LYS A 245 -23.02 -8.17 16.79
C LYS A 245 -22.09 -7.29 15.99
N LEU A 246 -20.79 -7.30 16.26
CA LEU A 246 -19.83 -6.33 15.74
C LEU A 246 -18.68 -7.06 15.04
N THR A 247 -18.17 -6.46 13.98
CA THR A 247 -16.82 -6.75 13.50
C THR A 247 -15.79 -6.01 14.36
N CYS A 248 -14.54 -6.46 14.39
CA CYS A 248 -13.47 -5.76 15.10
C CYS A 248 -13.35 -4.30 14.62
N MET A 249 -13.48 -4.09 13.31
CA MET A 249 -13.37 -2.78 12.69
C MET A 249 -14.52 -1.82 13.03
N ALA A 250 -15.71 -2.34 13.31
CA ALA A 250 -16.80 -1.50 13.81
C ALA A 250 -16.42 -0.74 15.09
N CYS A 251 -15.59 -1.34 15.96
CA CYS A 251 -15.08 -0.67 17.16
C CYS A 251 -13.76 0.07 16.91
N HIS A 252 -12.84 -0.56 16.18
CA HIS A 252 -11.45 -0.10 16.05
C HIS A 252 -11.21 0.87 14.87
N ASP A 253 -12.25 1.25 14.13
CA ASP A 253 -12.12 2.24 13.05
C ASP A 253 -11.92 3.66 13.60
N ALA A 254 -10.86 4.29 13.10
CA ALA A 254 -10.42 5.64 13.43
C ALA A 254 -10.70 6.65 12.30
N SER A 255 -11.33 6.23 11.20
CA SER A 255 -11.62 7.12 10.07
C SER A 255 -12.70 8.17 10.38
N GLY A 256 -13.43 7.98 11.48
CA GLY A 256 -14.54 8.86 11.88
C GLY A 256 -15.83 8.59 11.10
N LEU A 257 -15.89 7.47 10.38
CA LEU A 257 -17.07 7.01 9.66
C LEU A 257 -18.13 6.45 10.60
N ASP A 258 -19.35 6.26 10.08
CA ASP A 258 -20.44 5.69 10.86
C ASP A 258 -20.27 4.18 11.05
N VAL A 259 -21.04 3.62 11.97
CA VAL A 259 -21.10 2.18 12.22
C VAL A 259 -22.55 1.74 12.26
N GLY A 260 -22.87 0.65 11.56
CA GLY A 260 -24.21 0.10 11.54
C GLY A 260 -24.24 -1.31 10.94
N PRO A 261 -25.44 -1.92 10.85
CA PRO A 261 -25.63 -3.15 10.10
C PRO A 261 -25.14 -3.02 8.66
N PRO A 262 -24.63 -4.09 8.03
CA PRO A 262 -24.22 -4.07 6.63
C PRO A 262 -25.36 -3.56 5.71
N PRO A 263 -25.08 -2.66 4.75
CA PRO A 263 -26.12 -2.07 3.90
C PRO A 263 -26.98 -3.09 3.13
N ASP A 264 -26.39 -4.22 2.75
CA ASP A 264 -27.05 -5.29 2.00
C ASP A 264 -27.51 -6.47 2.88
N ASP A 265 -27.28 -6.41 4.20
CA ASP A 265 -27.66 -7.46 5.15
C ASP A 265 -27.90 -6.89 6.55
N GLU A 266 -29.13 -6.46 6.83
CA GLU A 266 -29.53 -5.94 8.15
C GLU A 266 -29.36 -6.96 9.30
N GLY A 267 -29.23 -8.26 8.99
CA GLY A 267 -28.99 -9.32 9.96
C GLY A 267 -27.51 -9.58 10.27
N GLY A 268 -26.61 -8.96 9.49
CA GLY A 268 -25.17 -9.14 9.60
C GLY A 268 -24.54 -8.43 10.80
N LYS A 269 -23.26 -8.72 11.03
CA LYS A 269 -22.47 -8.02 12.06
C LYS A 269 -22.22 -6.59 11.61
N TRP A 270 -22.28 -5.66 12.54
CA TRP A 270 -22.04 -4.26 12.27
C TRP A 270 -20.64 -4.02 11.73
N VAL A 271 -20.57 -3.06 10.82
CA VAL A 271 -19.38 -2.68 10.07
C VAL A 271 -19.24 -1.16 10.04
N THR A 272 -18.04 -0.70 9.73
CA THR A 272 -17.82 0.70 9.35
C THR A 272 -18.49 0.97 8.01
N GLN A 273 -19.19 2.09 7.90
CA GLN A 273 -19.95 2.47 6.72
C GLN A 273 -19.82 3.96 6.42
N GLU A 274 -19.89 4.32 5.15
CA GLU A 274 -19.92 5.71 4.70
C GLU A 274 -21.24 5.99 3.99
N THR A 275 -21.91 7.08 4.37
CA THR A 275 -23.08 7.58 3.65
C THR A 275 -22.69 8.78 2.81
N THR A 276 -22.69 8.63 1.50
CA THR A 276 -22.43 9.73 0.56
C THR A 276 -23.74 10.24 -0.04
N VAL A 277 -23.87 11.55 -0.25
CA VAL A 277 -25.07 12.15 -0.85
C VAL A 277 -24.80 12.55 -2.29
N GLY A 278 -25.36 11.77 -3.23
CA GLY A 278 -25.28 12.03 -4.66
C GLY A 278 -26.54 12.67 -5.23
N ARG A 279 -26.56 12.88 -6.56
CA ARG A 279 -27.73 13.39 -7.29
C ARG A 279 -28.97 12.48 -7.17
N SER A 280 -28.75 11.19 -6.92
CA SER A 280 -29.80 10.18 -6.77
C SER A 280 -30.28 10.00 -5.33
N GLY A 281 -29.74 10.78 -4.37
CA GLY A 281 -29.99 10.62 -2.95
C GLY A 281 -28.78 10.07 -2.18
N PRO A 282 -28.95 9.81 -0.87
CA PRO A 282 -27.92 9.18 -0.05
C PRO A 282 -27.72 7.72 -0.45
N VAL A 283 -26.47 7.27 -0.48
CA VAL A 283 -26.08 5.87 -0.63
C VAL A 283 -25.13 5.54 0.52
N THR A 284 -25.43 4.45 1.23
CA THR A 284 -24.59 3.95 2.32
C THR A 284 -23.87 2.69 1.85
N GLU A 285 -22.56 2.65 2.02
CA GLU A 285 -21.72 1.54 1.58
C GLU A 285 -20.83 1.06 2.74
N PHE A 286 -20.48 -0.23 2.70
CA PHE A 286 -19.46 -0.79 3.59
C PHE A 286 -18.10 -0.16 3.30
N VAL A 287 -17.34 0.16 4.34
CA VAL A 287 -15.96 0.63 4.23
C VAL A 287 -15.00 -0.30 4.96
N LEU A 288 -14.03 -0.83 4.21
CA LEU A 288 -12.86 -1.48 4.80
C LEU A 288 -11.86 -0.42 5.27
N SER A 289 -11.85 -0.17 6.58
CA SER A 289 -10.96 0.84 7.16
C SER A 289 -9.52 0.37 7.27
N HIS A 290 -8.61 1.28 6.91
CA HIS A 290 -7.16 1.18 7.13
C HIS A 290 -6.67 2.18 8.19
N SER A 291 -7.61 2.76 8.95
CA SER A 291 -7.34 3.68 10.03
C SER A 291 -7.75 3.00 11.33
N ILE A 292 -6.79 2.43 12.06
CA ILE A 292 -7.07 1.58 13.21
C ILE A 292 -6.70 2.34 14.50
N VAL A 293 -7.58 2.29 15.52
CA VAL A 293 -7.31 2.80 16.87
C VAL A 293 -7.17 1.67 17.89
N TYR A 294 -6.34 1.89 18.91
CA TYR A 294 -6.20 0.98 20.04
C TYR A 294 -7.31 1.14 21.06
N GLU A 295 -7.56 2.38 21.46
CA GLU A 295 -8.61 2.74 22.41
C GLU A 295 -9.91 3.00 21.66
N VAL A 296 -10.98 2.37 22.13
CA VAL A 296 -12.32 2.46 21.54
C VAL A 296 -13.23 3.23 22.48
N ALA A 297 -14.09 4.09 21.93
CA ALA A 297 -15.05 4.86 22.70
C ALA A 297 -16.45 4.24 22.56
N CYS A 298 -17.06 3.81 23.66
CA CYS A 298 -18.36 3.14 23.63
C CYS A 298 -19.49 4.08 23.19
N ASP A 299 -19.38 5.37 23.50
CA ASP A 299 -20.33 6.42 23.09
C ASP A 299 -20.40 6.64 21.57
N ARG A 300 -19.47 6.07 20.77
CA ARG A 300 -19.59 6.00 19.31
C ARG A 300 -20.85 5.29 18.85
N CYS A 301 -21.28 4.23 19.57
CA CYS A 301 -22.53 3.51 19.28
C CYS A 301 -23.61 3.83 20.32
N HIS A 302 -23.19 4.13 21.56
CA HIS A 302 -24.07 4.30 22.71
C HIS A 302 -24.36 5.78 23.01
N PHE A 303 -24.92 6.50 22.04
CA PHE A 303 -25.26 7.92 22.16
C PHE A 303 -26.78 8.19 22.19
N VAL A 304 -27.15 9.40 22.62
CA VAL A 304 -28.55 9.86 22.67
C VAL A 304 -29.15 9.86 21.26
N ASP A 305 -30.38 9.38 21.13
CA ASP A 305 -31.10 9.28 19.84
C ASP A 305 -30.46 8.33 18.82
N ASN A 306 -29.63 7.37 19.25
CA ASN A 306 -29.17 6.30 18.38
C ASN A 306 -30.36 5.54 17.78
N VAL A 307 -30.40 5.47 16.44
CA VAL A 307 -31.54 4.92 15.68
C VAL A 307 -31.76 3.42 15.90
N HIS A 308 -30.77 2.72 16.47
CA HIS A 308 -30.85 1.30 16.78
C HIS A 308 -31.32 1.02 18.22
N GLY A 309 -31.63 2.07 19.00
CA GLY A 309 -32.21 1.94 20.34
C GLY A 309 -31.24 1.39 21.38
N LEU A 310 -29.93 1.61 21.20
CA LEU A 310 -28.91 1.23 22.18
C LEU A 310 -28.99 2.11 23.44
N PRO A 311 -28.62 1.58 24.62
CA PRO A 311 -28.52 2.40 25.83
C PRO A 311 -27.42 3.46 25.65
N VAL A 312 -27.59 4.62 26.29
CA VAL A 312 -26.57 5.68 26.28
C VAL A 312 -25.45 5.31 27.27
N LEU A 313 -24.20 5.38 26.83
CA LEU A 313 -23.00 5.16 27.62
C LEU A 313 -22.00 6.31 27.42
N THR A 314 -21.04 6.46 28.33
CA THR A 314 -19.86 7.31 28.17
C THR A 314 -18.85 6.66 27.23
N ALA A 315 -17.80 7.39 26.83
CA ALA A 315 -16.66 6.83 26.08
C ALA A 315 -16.05 5.59 26.77
N ASP A 316 -16.01 5.60 28.11
CA ASP A 316 -15.50 4.50 28.94
C ASP A 316 -16.56 3.42 29.24
N GLY A 317 -17.70 3.43 28.55
CA GLY A 317 -18.72 2.37 28.67
C GLY A 317 -19.59 2.43 29.93
N GLU A 318 -19.55 3.53 30.68
CA GLU A 318 -20.36 3.71 31.89
C GLU A 318 -21.73 4.32 31.57
N VAL A 319 -22.74 4.06 32.41
CA VAL A 319 -24.03 4.77 32.30
C VAL A 319 -23.84 6.21 32.77
N PRO A 320 -24.19 7.25 31.96
CA PRO A 320 -24.01 8.64 32.37
C PRO A 320 -24.77 8.98 33.65
N GLU A 321 -24.17 9.79 34.52
CA GLU A 321 -24.87 10.33 35.69
C GLU A 321 -26.09 11.16 35.23
N PRO A 322 -27.23 11.05 35.92
CA PRO A 322 -28.37 11.90 35.62
C PRO A 322 -27.97 13.37 35.82
N PRO A 323 -28.50 14.31 35.00
CA PRO A 323 -28.25 15.72 35.21
C PRO A 323 -28.64 16.10 36.64
N ALA A 324 -27.80 16.88 37.31
CA ALA A 324 -28.11 17.38 38.64
C ALA A 324 -29.43 18.16 38.58
N ASP A 325 -30.33 17.90 39.53
CA ASP A 325 -31.57 18.65 39.66
C ASP A 325 -31.22 20.12 40.00
N ASP A 326 -31.27 21.00 39.00
CA ASP A 326 -31.18 22.46 39.16
C ASP A 326 -32.47 23.07 39.74
#